data_AF-A0A6A5QUS4-F1
#
_entry.id   AF-A0A6A5QUS4-F1
#
_cell.length_a   1.000
_cell.length_b   1.000
_cell.length_c   1.000
_cell.angle_alpha   90.00
_cell.angle_beta   90.00
_cell.angle_gamma   90.00
#
_symmetry.space_group_name_H-M   'P 1'
#
loop_
_entity.id
_entity.type
_entity.pdbx_description
1 polymer ?
#
loop_
_entity_poly.entity_id
_entity_poly.type
_entity_poly.pdbx_seq_one_letter_code
_entity_poly.pdbx_strand_id
1 'polypeptide(L)'
;MSPRPSLTRMEKSVKKIYPTSKSSTAPCEALLMQSQREIPKADIPRHKKPKDTTIACTQCLTHDWKDCDGKAPCENCKLRGKSDKCKRVMCQYFKKDTCANLFCTMAHEGDGYSRLVPFTSKLIPSRNEGFDRRKG
;
A
#
# COMPACT_ATOMS: atom_id res chain seq x y z
N MET A 1 46.67 3.14 19.56
CA MET A 1 45.66 4.21 19.72
C MET A 1 45.30 4.67 18.32
N SER A 2 44.11 4.30 17.82
CA SER A 2 43.71 4.62 16.44
C SER A 2 42.79 5.84 16.41
N PRO A 3 43.08 6.88 15.61
CA PRO A 3 42.25 8.08 15.56
C PRO A 3 40.95 7.81 14.81
N ARG A 4 39.85 8.39 15.32
CA ARG A 4 38.53 8.37 14.69
C ARG A 4 38.47 9.41 13.56
N PRO A 5 37.89 9.09 12.39
CA PRO A 5 37.61 10.10 11.38
C PRO A 5 36.36 10.92 11.73
N SER A 6 36.51 12.23 11.65
CA SER A 6 35.50 13.27 11.87
C SER A 6 34.48 13.31 10.74
N LEU A 7 33.19 13.28 11.07
CA LEU A 7 32.09 13.43 10.12
C LEU A 7 31.84 14.91 9.81
N THR A 8 32.15 15.33 8.60
CA THR A 8 31.80 16.66 8.08
C THR A 8 30.33 16.71 7.68
N ARG A 9 29.59 17.59 8.34
CA ARG A 9 28.21 18.03 8.10
C ARG A 9 28.12 18.76 6.74
N MET A 10 27.31 18.27 5.82
CA MET A 10 26.91 19.02 4.62
C MET A 10 25.41 19.32 4.67
N GLU A 11 25.08 20.56 4.99
CA GLU A 11 23.74 21.13 4.84
C GLU A 11 23.57 21.59 3.38
N LYS A 12 22.65 20.96 2.65
CA LYS A 12 22.19 21.44 1.34
C LYS A 12 20.76 21.94 1.45
N SER A 13 20.63 23.25 1.63
CA SER A 13 19.41 24.02 1.43
C SER A 13 18.97 23.94 -0.03
N VAL A 14 17.84 23.31 -0.29
CA VAL A 14 17.16 23.35 -1.59
C VAL A 14 15.89 24.16 -1.45
N LYS A 15 15.91 25.36 -2.04
CA LYS A 15 14.74 26.21 -2.27
C LYS A 15 13.74 25.47 -3.16
N LYS A 16 12.46 25.43 -2.79
CA LYS A 16 11.37 25.12 -3.72
C LYS A 16 10.47 26.34 -3.85
N ILE A 17 10.61 26.99 -4.99
CA ILE A 17 9.66 27.96 -5.54
C ILE A 17 8.82 27.15 -6.54
N TYR A 18 7.50 27.12 -6.37
CA TYR A 18 6.60 26.80 -7.49
C TYR A 18 5.39 27.75 -7.49
N PRO A 19 5.00 28.25 -8.68
CA PRO A 19 3.96 29.25 -8.86
C PRO A 19 2.55 28.67 -8.70
N THR A 20 1.69 29.47 -8.06
CA THR A 20 0.25 29.26 -7.90
C THR A 20 -0.47 29.44 -9.24
N SER A 21 -0.85 28.32 -9.87
CA SER A 21 -1.72 28.31 -11.04
C SER A 21 -3.14 28.71 -10.63
N LYS A 22 -3.53 29.93 -10.98
CA LYS A 22 -4.92 30.39 -10.99
C LYS A 22 -5.62 29.76 -12.20
N SER A 23 -6.47 28.76 -11.99
CA SER A 23 -7.40 28.28 -13.00
C SER A 23 -8.80 28.79 -12.69
N SER A 24 -9.16 29.79 -13.49
CA SER A 24 -10.48 30.37 -13.67
C SER A 24 -11.46 29.31 -14.17
N THR A 25 -12.61 29.15 -13.49
CA THR A 25 -13.76 28.43 -14.04
C THR A 25 -14.94 29.38 -14.04
N ALA A 26 -15.31 29.82 -15.24
CA ALA A 26 -16.57 30.50 -15.54
C ALA A 26 -17.76 29.53 -15.33
N PRO A 27 -18.96 30.04 -14.96
CA PRO A 27 -20.17 29.25 -14.93
C PRO A 27 -20.79 29.17 -16.33
N CYS A 28 -20.76 28.00 -16.96
CA CYS A 28 -21.64 27.67 -18.08
C CYS A 28 -22.87 26.95 -17.52
N GLU A 29 -23.76 27.73 -16.92
CA GLU A 29 -25.10 27.28 -16.52
C GLU A 29 -26.07 27.60 -17.66
N ALA A 30 -26.23 26.68 -18.61
CA ALA A 30 -27.37 26.73 -19.52
C ALA A 30 -27.58 25.39 -20.26
N LEU A 31 -28.78 24.86 -20.05
CA LEU A 31 -29.55 24.05 -20.99
C LEU A 31 -29.05 22.65 -21.33
N LEU A 32 -29.60 21.67 -20.61
CA LEU A 32 -30.11 20.43 -21.19
C LEU A 32 -31.27 19.89 -20.34
N MET A 33 -32.43 20.55 -20.45
CA MET A 33 -33.70 19.91 -20.18
C MET A 33 -34.07 19.06 -21.39
N GLN A 34 -33.86 17.74 -21.34
CA GLN A 34 -34.50 16.85 -22.30
C GLN A 34 -34.63 15.41 -21.79
N SER A 35 -35.90 14.99 -21.71
CA SER A 35 -36.38 13.61 -21.87
C SER A 35 -36.00 12.60 -20.79
N GLN A 36 -36.78 12.56 -19.72
CA GLN A 36 -36.89 11.41 -18.83
C GLN A 36 -37.62 10.28 -19.57
N ARG A 37 -36.88 9.50 -20.37
CA ARG A 37 -37.32 8.14 -20.72
C ARG A 37 -37.07 7.28 -19.49
N GLU A 38 -38.12 6.68 -18.94
CA GLU A 38 -38.00 5.76 -17.81
C GLU A 38 -37.15 4.56 -18.27
N ILE A 39 -35.87 4.57 -17.87
CA ILE A 39 -34.95 3.47 -18.14
C ILE A 39 -35.49 2.28 -17.36
N PRO A 40 -35.81 1.15 -18.02
CA PRO A 40 -36.20 -0.07 -17.33
C PRO A 40 -35.12 -0.37 -16.28
N LYS A 41 -35.52 -0.50 -15.02
CA LYS A 41 -34.63 -0.89 -13.91
C LYS A 41 -34.16 -2.31 -14.18
N ALA A 42 -33.17 -2.46 -15.04
CA ALA A 42 -32.40 -3.67 -15.16
C ALA A 42 -31.85 -3.96 -13.77
N ASP A 43 -32.13 -5.15 -13.26
CA ASP A 43 -31.69 -5.62 -11.96
C ASP A 43 -30.16 -5.68 -11.99
N ILE A 44 -29.50 -4.56 -11.68
CA ILE A 44 -28.03 -4.47 -11.69
C ILE A 44 -27.58 -5.43 -10.59
N PRO A 45 -26.82 -6.49 -10.93
CA PRO A 45 -26.32 -7.42 -9.94
C PRO A 45 -25.63 -6.62 -8.85
N ARG A 46 -26.08 -6.77 -7.60
CA ARG A 46 -25.47 -6.06 -6.45
C ARG A 46 -23.98 -6.35 -6.45
N HIS A 47 -23.19 -5.42 -6.97
CA HIS A 47 -21.74 -5.55 -7.00
C HIS A 47 -21.28 -5.65 -5.55
N LYS A 48 -20.75 -6.81 -5.19
CA LYS A 48 -20.16 -7.04 -3.87
C LYS A 48 -19.12 -5.95 -3.66
N LYS A 49 -19.23 -5.20 -2.56
CA LYS A 49 -18.28 -4.14 -2.22
C LYS A 49 -16.86 -4.72 -2.30
N PRO A 50 -15.92 -4.04 -2.98
CA PRO A 50 -14.54 -4.51 -3.03
C PRO A 50 -14.02 -4.67 -1.60
N LYS A 51 -13.41 -5.82 -1.32
CA LYS A 51 -12.76 -6.03 -0.02
C LYS A 51 -11.51 -5.15 -0.01
N ASP A 52 -11.44 -4.23 0.94
CA ASP A 52 -10.23 -3.47 1.20
C ASP A 52 -9.10 -4.45 1.54
N THR A 53 -8.14 -4.59 0.65
CA THR A 53 -7.02 -5.51 0.81
C THR A 53 -5.85 -4.75 1.40
N THR A 54 -5.78 -4.73 2.73
CA THR A 54 -4.68 -4.07 3.42
C THR A 54 -3.39 -4.89 3.29
N ILE A 55 -2.32 -4.26 2.79
CA ILE A 55 -1.01 -4.90 2.63
C ILE A 55 -0.27 -4.91 3.98
N ALA A 56 -0.24 -6.07 4.61
CA ALA A 56 0.42 -6.28 5.89
C ALA A 56 1.95 -6.12 5.79
N CYS A 57 2.58 -5.54 6.81
CA CYS A 57 4.04 -5.50 6.89
C CYS A 57 4.61 -6.85 7.34
N THR A 58 5.88 -7.09 6.99
CA THR A 58 6.64 -8.31 7.35
C THR A 58 6.61 -8.59 8.85
N GLN A 59 6.75 -7.59 9.72
CA GLN A 59 6.69 -7.80 11.17
C GLN A 59 5.31 -8.27 11.65
N CYS A 60 4.24 -7.68 11.12
CA CYS A 60 2.88 -8.13 11.45
C CYS A 60 2.63 -9.56 10.95
N LEU A 61 3.11 -9.89 9.74
CA LEU A 61 3.00 -11.24 9.18
C LEU A 61 3.81 -12.27 9.97
N THR A 62 5.05 -11.95 10.36
CA THR A 62 5.92 -12.86 11.13
C THR A 62 5.44 -13.10 12.56
N HIS A 63 4.75 -12.12 13.15
CA HIS A 63 4.23 -12.22 14.53
C HIS A 63 2.72 -12.49 14.59
N ASP A 64 2.09 -12.81 13.46
CA ASP A 64 0.64 -13.05 13.33
C ASP A 64 -0.24 -11.95 13.95
N TRP A 65 0.19 -10.69 13.83
CA TRP A 65 -0.62 -9.53 14.22
C TRP A 65 -1.68 -9.28 13.14
N LYS A 66 -2.93 -9.61 13.44
CA LYS A 66 -4.06 -9.53 12.49
C LYS A 66 -4.39 -8.10 12.05
N ASP A 67 -4.11 -7.11 12.90
CA ASP A 67 -4.56 -5.73 12.72
C ASP A 67 -3.45 -4.81 12.17
N CYS A 68 -2.96 -5.10 10.97
CA CYS A 68 -2.03 -4.18 10.31
C CYS A 68 -2.80 -3.06 9.60
N ASP A 69 -2.65 -1.82 10.05
CA ASP A 69 -3.33 -0.62 9.53
C ASP A 69 -2.85 -0.17 8.13
N GLY A 70 -1.85 -0.83 7.55
CA GLY A 70 -1.37 -0.51 6.22
C GLY A 70 -0.48 0.74 6.12
N LYS A 71 -0.27 1.52 7.19
CA LYS A 71 0.60 2.73 7.11
C LYS A 71 2.09 2.38 7.10
N ALA A 72 2.94 3.34 6.77
CA ALA A 72 4.40 3.20 6.80
C ALA A 72 5.02 4.29 7.70
N PRO A 73 5.52 3.97 8.91
CA PRO A 73 5.40 2.68 9.59
C PRO A 73 3.98 2.42 10.12
N CYS A 74 3.59 1.15 10.25
CA CYS A 74 2.29 0.76 10.78
C CYS A 74 2.23 1.02 12.30
N GLU A 75 1.02 1.22 12.82
CA GLU A 75 0.74 1.56 14.22
C GLU A 75 1.23 0.47 15.18
N ASN A 76 1.01 -0.80 14.83
CA ASN A 76 1.52 -1.92 15.60
C ASN A 76 3.06 -1.92 15.70
N CYS A 77 3.78 -1.61 14.61
CA CYS A 77 5.24 -1.49 14.66
C CYS A 77 5.69 -0.27 15.47
N LYS A 78 4.95 0.84 15.41
CA LYS A 78 5.23 2.04 16.21
C LYS A 78 5.11 1.76 17.70
N LEU A 79 4.00 1.15 18.14
CA LEU A 79 3.73 0.79 19.54
C LEU A 79 4.79 -0.16 20.11
N ARG A 80 5.35 -1.03 19.29
CA ARG A 80 6.38 -2.01 19.68
C ARG A 80 7.81 -1.45 19.62
N GLY A 81 8.00 -0.19 19.24
CA GLY A 81 9.33 0.39 19.02
C GLY A 81 10.10 -0.26 17.86
N LYS A 82 9.39 -0.89 16.92
CA LYS A 82 9.95 -1.60 15.74
C LYS A 82 9.69 -0.86 14.42
N SER A 83 9.47 0.45 14.46
CA SER A 83 9.23 1.28 13.26
C SER A 83 10.27 1.05 12.17
N ASP A 84 11.54 0.84 12.53
CA ASP A 84 12.59 0.61 11.56
C ASP A 84 12.55 -0.75 10.84
N LYS A 85 11.91 -1.72 11.48
CA LYS A 85 11.71 -3.06 10.94
C LYS A 85 10.38 -3.20 10.20
N CYS A 86 9.55 -2.15 10.17
CA CYS A 86 8.29 -2.13 9.43
C CYS A 86 8.56 -2.03 7.92
N LYS A 87 8.74 -3.19 7.28
CA LYS A 87 8.97 -3.31 5.83
C LYS A 87 7.87 -4.13 5.18
N ARG A 88 7.54 -3.87 3.92
CA ARG A 88 6.55 -4.64 3.14
C ARG A 88 7.23 -5.46 2.05
N VAL A 89 6.66 -6.63 1.75
CA VAL A 89 7.16 -7.49 0.67
C VAL A 89 6.69 -6.93 -0.66
N MET A 90 7.62 -6.69 -1.57
CA MET A 90 7.35 -6.23 -2.92
C MET A 90 6.79 -7.37 -3.76
N CYS A 91 5.75 -7.09 -4.56
CA CYS A 91 5.15 -8.06 -5.47
C CYS A 91 6.16 -8.49 -6.55
N GLN A 92 6.41 -9.79 -6.65
CA GLN A 92 7.34 -10.36 -7.64
C GLN A 92 6.87 -10.15 -9.09
N TYR A 93 5.54 -10.18 -9.32
CA TYR A 93 4.94 -9.99 -10.64
C TYR A 93 4.86 -8.52 -11.04
N PHE A 94 4.75 -7.61 -10.07
CA PHE A 94 4.73 -6.17 -10.35
C PHE A 94 6.08 -5.71 -10.91
N LYS A 95 7.20 -6.24 -10.39
CA LYS A 95 8.54 -5.94 -10.92
C LYS A 95 8.72 -6.28 -12.41
N LYS A 96 7.85 -7.15 -12.96
CA LYS A 96 7.88 -7.55 -14.37
C LYS A 96 6.78 -6.87 -15.20
N ASP A 97 6.05 -5.92 -14.61
CA ASP A 97 4.85 -5.32 -15.18
C ASP A 97 3.75 -6.35 -15.52
N THR A 98 3.74 -7.51 -14.85
CA THR A 98 2.80 -8.61 -15.12
C THR A 98 1.79 -8.83 -13.99
N CYS A 99 1.71 -7.96 -12.99
CA CYS A 99 0.74 -8.13 -11.91
C CYS A 99 -0.67 -7.73 -12.37
N ALA A 100 -1.48 -8.71 -12.78
CA ALA A 100 -2.88 -8.50 -13.15
C ALA A 100 -3.86 -8.57 -11.96
N ASN A 101 -3.37 -8.83 -10.75
CA ASN A 101 -4.22 -8.99 -9.58
C ASN A 101 -4.60 -7.61 -8.99
N LEU A 102 -5.87 -7.23 -9.16
CA LEU A 102 -6.46 -6.02 -8.58
C LEU A 102 -6.47 -6.05 -7.04
N PHE A 103 -6.41 -7.23 -6.42
CA PHE A 103 -6.42 -7.45 -4.99
C PHE A 103 -5.08 -8.04 -4.51
N CYS A 104 -3.98 -7.53 -5.08
CA CYS A 104 -2.65 -7.98 -4.71
C CYS A 104 -2.39 -7.71 -3.23
N THR A 105 -2.02 -8.76 -2.49
CA THR A 105 -1.68 -8.66 -1.05
C THR A 105 -0.22 -8.25 -0.81
N MET A 106 0.51 -7.94 -1.88
CA MET A 106 1.92 -7.52 -1.86
C MET A 106 2.06 -6.10 -2.39
N ALA A 107 3.10 -5.38 -1.96
CA ALA A 107 3.30 -3.97 -2.29
C ALA A 107 3.83 -3.76 -3.71
N HIS A 108 3.35 -2.72 -4.38
CA HIS A 108 3.80 -2.25 -5.69
C HIS A 108 4.67 -0.98 -5.58
N GLU A 109 5.50 -0.73 -6.59
CA GLU A 109 6.32 0.50 -6.69
C GLU A 109 5.40 1.65 -7.13
N GLY A 110 4.71 2.25 -6.17
CA GLY A 110 3.68 3.26 -6.43
C GLY A 110 2.68 3.43 -5.28
N ASP A 111 2.56 2.41 -4.43
CA ASP A 111 1.62 2.42 -3.29
C ASP A 111 2.05 3.38 -2.15
N GLY A 112 3.15 4.12 -2.30
CA GLY A 112 3.62 5.11 -1.31
C GLY A 112 4.31 4.51 -0.07
N TYR A 113 4.67 3.22 -0.10
CA TYR A 113 5.40 2.61 1.01
C TYR A 113 6.88 2.96 1.01
N SER A 114 7.38 3.53 2.12
CA SER A 114 8.76 4.01 2.21
C SER A 114 9.82 2.89 2.25
N ARG A 115 9.46 1.67 2.68
CA ARG A 115 10.39 0.55 2.87
C ARG A 115 9.83 -0.74 2.29
N LEU A 116 10.26 -1.04 1.07
CA LEU A 116 9.98 -2.30 0.37
C LEU A 116 11.16 -3.25 0.51
N VAL A 117 10.87 -4.54 0.68
CA VAL A 117 11.87 -5.61 0.59
C VAL A 117 11.54 -6.53 -0.58
N PRO A 118 12.55 -7.00 -1.32
CA PRO A 118 12.32 -7.96 -2.39
C PRO A 118 11.66 -9.23 -1.83
N PHE A 119 10.79 -9.83 -2.62
CA PHE A 119 10.21 -11.13 -2.30
C PHE A 119 11.32 -12.16 -2.08
N THR A 120 11.32 -12.80 -0.91
CA THR A 120 12.17 -13.96 -0.63
C THR A 120 11.30 -15.07 -0.06
N SER A 121 11.47 -16.29 -0.58
CA SER A 121 10.71 -17.47 -0.15
C SER A 121 10.88 -17.80 1.33
N LYS A 122 11.91 -17.25 1.99
CA LYS A 122 12.19 -17.46 3.42
C LYS A 122 11.31 -16.61 4.36
N LEU A 123 10.60 -15.60 3.86
CA LEU A 123 9.84 -14.66 4.70
C LEU A 123 8.36 -15.01 4.83
N ILE A 124 7.85 -15.93 4.02
CA ILE A 124 6.46 -16.41 4.16
C ILE A 124 6.55 -17.67 5.00
N PRO A 125 6.07 -17.68 6.26
CA PRO A 125 5.92 -18.92 6.99
C PRO A 125 5.04 -19.83 6.14
N SER A 126 5.61 -20.96 5.68
CA SER A 126 4.90 -21.95 4.88
C SER A 126 3.61 -22.31 5.62
N ARG A 127 2.47 -21.80 5.13
CA ARG A 127 1.14 -22.00 5.71
C ARG A 127 0.67 -23.47 5.71
N ASN A 128 1.55 -24.41 5.38
CA ASN A 128 1.28 -25.82 5.14
C ASN A 128 1.82 -26.77 6.21
N GLU A 129 2.50 -26.31 7.27
CA GLU A 129 3.08 -27.22 8.28
C GLU A 129 2.19 -27.46 9.51
N GLY A 130 0.86 -27.52 9.37
CA GLY A 130 0.02 -27.67 10.57
C GLY A 130 -1.43 -28.14 10.42
N PHE A 131 -1.84 -28.71 9.28
CA PHE A 131 -3.16 -29.33 9.15
C PHE A 131 -3.06 -30.85 9.09
N ASP A 132 -2.37 -31.46 10.07
CA ASP A 132 -2.42 -32.90 10.28
C ASP A 132 -3.82 -33.26 10.82
N ARG A 133 -4.75 -33.59 9.90
CA ARG A 133 -6.11 -34.11 10.22
C ARG A 133 -6.06 -35.54 10.74
N ARG A 134 -5.14 -35.86 11.64
CA ARG A 134 -5.09 -37.18 12.29
C ARG A 134 -5.41 -37.07 13.77
N LYS A 135 -6.70 -36.86 14.04
CA LYS A 135 -7.38 -37.55 15.14
C LYS A 135 -8.79 -37.90 14.67
N GLY A 136 -8.98 -39.16 14.35
CA GLY A 136 -10.27 -39.84 14.50
C GLY A 136 -10.55 -40.12 15.96
#